data_AF-A0A4R4F3K0-F1
#
_entry.id   AF-A0A4R4F3K0-F1
#
_cell.length_a   1.000
_cell.length_b   1.000
_cell.length_c   1.000
_cell.angle_alpha   90.00
_cell.angle_beta   90.00
_cell.angle_gamma   90.00
#
_symmetry.space_group_name_H-M   'P 1'
#
loop_
_entity.id
_entity.type
_entity.pdbx_description
1 polymer ?
#
loop_
_entity_poly.entity_id
_entity_poly.type
_entity_poly.pdbx_seq_one_letter_code
_entity_poly.pdbx_strand_id
1 'polypeptide(L)'
;MSIDDKIKKDLAEQAQELDQMMQEKEGLGDYLKTGFRSGMKWVMVIGYIYAIVFTVLMFTFGYQFFNAEPQRQIFWGVLLILVFNGLIAVKLWIFIETNRNHTSKEIRRLELRLRSSN
;
A
#
# COMPACT_ATOMS: atom_id res chain seq x y z
N MET A 1 -9.30 -49.17 7.32
CA MET A 1 -8.70 -47.88 6.90
C MET A 1 -7.37 -47.77 7.64
N SER A 2 -6.26 -47.76 6.90
CA SER A 2 -4.92 -47.74 7.49
C SER A 2 -4.63 -46.37 8.10
N ILE A 3 -3.73 -46.32 9.08
CA ILE A 3 -3.26 -45.05 9.67
C ILE A 3 -2.67 -44.14 8.57
N ASP A 4 -2.01 -44.73 7.57
CA ASP A 4 -1.51 -44.00 6.39
C ASP A 4 -2.62 -43.32 5.57
N ASP A 5 -3.80 -43.93 5.48
CA ASP A 5 -4.94 -43.34 4.77
C ASP A 5 -5.48 -42.12 5.51
N LYS A 6 -5.45 -42.16 6.86
CA LYS A 6 -5.81 -41.02 7.70
C LYS A 6 -4.77 -39.91 7.61
N ILE A 7 -3.48 -40.24 7.66
CA ILE A 7 -2.39 -39.25 7.53
C ILE A 7 -2.45 -38.58 6.16
N LYS A 8 -2.65 -39.33 5.07
CA LYS A 8 -2.82 -38.74 3.72
C LYS A 8 -4.03 -37.84 3.62
N LYS A 9 -5.15 -38.23 4.24
CA LYS A 9 -6.36 -37.42 4.22
C LYS A 9 -6.18 -36.12 5.00
N ASP A 10 -5.57 -36.21 6.19
CA ASP A 10 -5.30 -35.06 7.05
C ASP A 10 -4.28 -34.10 6.43
N LEU A 11 -3.23 -34.62 5.78
CA LEU A 11 -2.30 -33.79 4.99
C LEU A 11 -2.97 -33.15 3.78
N ALA A 12 -3.85 -33.86 3.07
CA ALA A 12 -4.56 -33.31 1.92
C ALA A 12 -5.54 -32.21 2.33
N GLU A 13 -6.19 -32.36 3.48
CA GLU A 13 -7.12 -31.39 4.05
C GLU A 13 -6.36 -30.13 4.51
N GLN A 14 -5.22 -30.29 5.21
CA GLN A 14 -4.34 -29.19 5.58
C GLN A 14 -3.70 -28.49 4.37
N ALA A 15 -3.32 -29.24 3.34
CA ALA A 15 -2.79 -28.67 2.10
C ALA A 15 -3.86 -27.84 1.36
N GLN A 16 -5.12 -28.31 1.35
CA GLN A 16 -6.24 -27.55 0.78
C GLN A 16 -6.58 -26.31 1.60
N GLU A 17 -6.52 -26.37 2.92
CA GLU A 17 -6.74 -25.21 3.80
C GLU A 17 -5.63 -24.15 3.59
N LEU A 18 -4.38 -24.61 3.43
CA LEU A 18 -3.24 -23.75 3.12
C LEU A 18 -3.35 -23.12 1.72
N ASP A 19 -3.78 -23.90 0.73
CA ASP A 19 -4.02 -23.41 -0.63
C ASP A 19 -5.18 -22.41 -0.67
N GLN A 20 -6.26 -22.63 0.09
CA GLN A 20 -7.36 -21.66 0.21
C GLN A 20 -6.90 -20.34 0.87
N MET A 21 -6.06 -20.42 1.91
CA MET A 21 -5.44 -19.24 2.52
C MET A 21 -4.45 -18.52 1.58
N MET A 22 -3.87 -19.22 0.59
CA MET A 22 -2.98 -18.64 -0.44
C MET A 22 -3.73 -18.16 -1.69
N GLN A 23 -4.91 -18.73 -1.98
CA GLN A 23 -5.79 -18.36 -3.09
C GLN A 23 -6.62 -17.11 -2.82
N GLU A 24 -6.61 -16.58 -1.58
CA GLU A 24 -6.99 -15.20 -1.28
C GLU A 24 -5.96 -14.26 -1.96
N LYS A 25 -6.03 -14.20 -3.29
CA LYS A 25 -5.34 -13.22 -4.10
C LYS A 25 -5.84 -11.87 -3.64
N GLU A 26 -5.09 -11.23 -2.74
CA GLU A 26 -5.23 -9.81 -2.46
C GLU A 26 -5.05 -9.09 -3.80
N GLY A 27 -6.15 -8.84 -4.52
CA GLY A 27 -6.12 -8.06 -5.76
C GLY A 27 -5.53 -6.68 -5.46
N LEU A 28 -5.11 -5.92 -6.48
CA LEU A 28 -4.51 -4.58 -6.28
C LEU A 28 -5.37 -3.69 -5.35
N GLY A 29 -6.69 -3.83 -5.41
CA GLY A 29 -7.63 -3.17 -4.52
C GLY A 29 -7.62 -3.68 -3.07
N ASP A 30 -7.42 -4.98 -2.86
CA ASP A 30 -7.27 -5.54 -1.51
C ASP A 30 -5.89 -5.23 -0.94
N TYR A 31 -4.82 -5.26 -1.72
CA TYR A 31 -3.48 -4.80 -1.30
C TYR A 31 -3.52 -3.34 -0.81
N LEU A 32 -4.21 -2.46 -1.54
CA LEU A 32 -4.44 -1.08 -1.10
C LEU A 32 -5.26 -1.03 0.19
N LYS A 33 -6.31 -1.84 0.32
CA LYS A 33 -7.11 -1.94 1.57
C LYS A 33 -6.31 -2.53 2.73
N THR A 34 -5.31 -3.37 2.49
CA THR A 34 -4.43 -3.93 3.51
C THR A 34 -3.65 -2.81 4.21
N GLY A 35 -3.26 -1.77 3.47
CA GLY A 35 -2.73 -0.53 4.01
C GLY A 35 -3.71 0.16 4.98
N PHE A 36 -4.99 0.25 4.60
CA PHE A 36 -6.07 0.80 5.43
C PHE A 36 -6.55 -0.13 6.56
N ARG A 37 -5.98 -1.33 6.73
CA ARG A 37 -6.35 -2.26 7.83
C ARG A 37 -5.42 -2.20 9.04
N SER A 38 -4.27 -1.53 8.94
CA SER A 38 -3.31 -1.35 10.05
C SER A 38 -3.82 -0.35 11.10
N GLY A 39 -3.32 -0.41 12.35
CA GLY A 39 -3.65 0.57 13.41
C GLY A 39 -3.36 2.03 13.05
N MET A 40 -2.59 2.25 11.98
CA MET A 40 -2.27 3.56 11.39
C MET A 40 -3.25 4.04 10.31
N LYS A 41 -4.51 3.54 10.27
CA LYS A 41 -5.53 4.00 9.29
C LYS A 41 -5.63 5.52 9.19
N TRP A 42 -5.61 6.19 10.34
CA TRP A 42 -5.68 7.65 10.43
C TRP A 42 -4.51 8.34 9.72
N VAL A 43 -3.30 7.80 9.86
CA VAL A 43 -2.09 8.34 9.20
C VAL A 43 -2.19 8.17 7.68
N MET A 44 -2.74 7.04 7.22
CA MET A 44 -2.97 6.82 5.79
C MET A 44 -4.03 7.77 5.22
N VAL A 45 -5.13 7.99 5.94
CA VAL A 45 -6.16 8.99 5.56
C VAL A 45 -5.56 10.39 5.44
N ILE A 46 -4.72 10.80 6.41
CA ILE A 46 -4.01 12.09 6.35
C ILE A 46 -3.11 12.16 5.11
N GLY A 47 -2.38 11.08 4.79
CA GLY A 47 -1.56 10.99 3.58
C GLY A 47 -2.35 11.19 2.28
N TYR A 48 -3.54 10.57 2.18
CA TYR A 48 -4.43 10.77 1.03
C TYR A 48 -5.04 12.18 0.97
N ILE A 49 -5.38 12.78 2.11
CA ILE A 49 -5.82 14.18 2.17
C ILE A 49 -4.71 15.09 1.63
N TYR A 50 -3.47 14.91 2.08
CA TYR A 50 -2.33 15.66 1.54
C TYR A 50 -2.17 15.44 0.03
N ALA A 51 -2.29 14.22 -0.46
CA ALA A 51 -2.21 13.94 -1.90
C ALA A 51 -3.27 14.72 -2.69
N ILE A 52 -4.51 14.79 -2.20
CA ILE A 52 -5.59 15.58 -2.83
C ILE A 52 -5.25 17.07 -2.79
N VAL A 53 -4.82 17.60 -1.63
CA VAL A 53 -4.45 19.02 -1.49
C VAL A 53 -3.32 19.39 -2.45
N PHE A 54 -2.24 18.61 -2.50
CA PHE A 54 -1.14 18.87 -3.43
C PHE A 54 -1.56 18.74 -4.89
N THR A 55 -2.51 17.86 -5.20
CA THR A 55 -3.05 17.72 -6.56
C THR A 55 -3.80 18.99 -6.96
N VAL A 56 -4.67 19.51 -6.09
CA VAL A 56 -5.37 20.79 -6.32
C VAL A 56 -4.38 21.93 -6.48
N LEU A 57 -3.38 22.04 -5.61
CA LEU A 57 -2.33 23.05 -5.71
C LEU A 57 -1.55 22.95 -7.02
N MET A 58 -1.28 21.74 -7.51
CA MET A 58 -0.59 21.52 -8.78
C MET A 58 -1.38 22.12 -9.95
N PHE A 59 -2.70 21.91 -9.99
CA PHE A 59 -3.55 22.52 -11.02
C PHE A 59 -3.61 24.04 -10.89
N THR A 60 -3.72 24.58 -9.67
CA THR A 60 -3.74 26.03 -9.45
C THR A 60 -2.43 26.70 -9.85
N PHE A 61 -1.28 26.13 -9.46
CA PHE A 61 0.03 26.69 -9.80
C PHE A 61 0.36 26.49 -11.27
N GLY A 62 -0.07 25.38 -11.87
CA GLY A 62 0.03 25.17 -13.31
C GLY A 62 -0.74 26.25 -14.06
N TYR A 63 -1.99 26.50 -13.67
CA TYR A 63 -2.82 27.55 -14.28
C TYR A 63 -2.20 28.95 -14.11
N GLN A 64 -1.68 29.27 -12.93
CA GLN A 64 -1.01 30.55 -12.71
C GLN A 64 0.31 30.67 -13.47
N PHE A 65 1.06 29.58 -13.65
CA PHE A 65 2.28 29.59 -14.46
C PHE A 65 2.01 29.96 -15.92
N PHE A 66 0.92 29.45 -16.52
CA PHE A 66 0.57 29.77 -17.90
C PHE A 66 -0.02 31.18 -18.09
N ASN A 67 -0.62 31.77 -17.05
CA ASN A 67 -1.22 33.10 -17.12
C ASN A 67 -0.37 34.22 -16.48
N ALA A 68 0.77 33.89 -15.88
CA ALA A 68 1.62 34.85 -15.20
C ALA A 68 2.42 35.70 -16.19
N GLU A 69 2.66 36.97 -15.80
CA GLU A 69 3.61 37.83 -16.49
C GLU A 69 5.03 37.22 -16.47
N PRO A 70 5.88 37.52 -17.48
CA PRO A 70 7.21 36.92 -17.62
C PRO A 70 8.08 37.01 -16.37
N GLN A 71 7.97 38.11 -15.61
CA GLN A 71 8.74 38.35 -14.38
C GLN A 71 8.34 37.39 -13.23
N ARG A 72 7.09 36.92 -13.20
CA ARG A 72 6.58 35.99 -12.17
C ARG A 72 6.50 34.55 -12.64
N GLN A 73 6.66 34.31 -13.94
CA GLN A 73 6.59 32.98 -14.53
C GLN A 73 7.60 32.00 -13.92
N ILE A 74 8.84 32.45 -13.68
CA ILE A 74 9.88 31.61 -13.04
C ILE A 74 9.48 31.21 -11.61
N PHE A 75 8.91 32.13 -10.84
CA PHE A 75 8.47 31.86 -9.47
C PHE A 75 7.39 30.78 -9.42
N TRP A 76 6.36 30.91 -10.28
CA TRP A 76 5.31 29.90 -10.40
C TRP A 76 5.83 28.56 -10.93
N GLY A 77 6.84 28.58 -11.81
CA GLY A 77 7.48 27.37 -12.34
C GLY A 77 8.23 26.59 -11.25
N VAL A 78 8.99 27.28 -10.39
CA VAL A 78 9.69 26.65 -9.26
C VAL A 78 8.68 26.08 -8.26
N LEU A 79 7.61 26.82 -7.94
CA LEU A 79 6.52 26.33 -7.08
C LEU A 79 5.84 25.09 -7.65
N LEU A 80 5.60 25.06 -8.97
CA LEU A 80 5.01 23.90 -9.64
C LEU A 80 5.90 22.66 -9.52
N ILE A 81 7.21 22.81 -9.76
CA ILE A 81 8.19 21.72 -9.61
C ILE A 81 8.24 21.23 -8.16
N LEU A 82 8.20 22.14 -7.19
CA LEU A 82 8.22 21.79 -5.77
C LEU A 82 6.96 21.00 -5.36
N VAL A 83 5.79 21.45 -5.78
CA VAL A 83 4.52 20.72 -5.53
C VAL A 83 4.52 19.36 -6.22
N PHE A 84 5.05 19.28 -7.45
CA PHE A 84 5.17 18.01 -8.17
C PHE A 84 6.07 17.01 -7.45
N ASN A 85 7.23 17.45 -6.94
CA ASN A 85 8.09 16.61 -6.11
C ASN A 85 7.40 16.19 -4.81
N GLY A 86 6.62 17.09 -4.18
CA GLY A 86 5.78 16.77 -3.03
C GLY A 86 4.78 15.64 -3.31
N LEU A 87 4.10 15.66 -4.47
CA LEU A 87 3.18 14.59 -4.88
C LEU A 87 3.88 13.24 -5.03
N ILE A 88 5.05 13.23 -5.64
CA ILE A 88 5.86 12.01 -5.80
C ILE A 88 6.25 11.46 -4.42
N ALA A 89 6.73 12.33 -3.53
CA ALA A 89 7.14 11.94 -2.18
C ALA A 89 5.98 11.35 -1.37
N VAL A 90 4.80 11.98 -1.40
CA VAL A 90 3.59 11.47 -0.71
C VAL A 90 3.19 10.10 -1.26
N LYS A 91 3.16 9.94 -2.59
CA LYS A 91 2.80 8.67 -3.23
C LYS A 91 3.79 7.55 -2.88
N LEU A 92 5.10 7.87 -2.90
CA LEU A 92 6.15 6.93 -2.53
C LEU A 92 6.05 6.52 -1.05
N TRP A 93 5.80 7.49 -0.16
CA TRP A 93 5.60 7.21 1.26
C TRP A 93 4.40 6.29 1.50
N ILE A 94 3.24 6.54 0.85
CA ILE A 94 2.06 5.66 0.95
C ILE A 94 2.41 4.23 0.49
N PHE A 95 3.18 4.10 -0.60
CA PHE A 95 3.61 2.80 -1.10
C PHE A 95 4.52 2.06 -0.11
N ILE A 96 5.52 2.75 0.44
CA ILE A 96 6.43 2.19 1.44
C ILE A 96 5.67 1.78 2.71
N GLU A 97 4.77 2.63 3.20
CA GLU A 97 3.98 2.33 4.40
C GLU A 97 3.07 1.12 4.18
N THR A 98 2.43 1.02 3.01
CA THR A 98 1.61 -0.13 2.64
C THR A 98 2.46 -1.41 2.58
N ASN A 99 3.61 -1.35 1.93
CA ASN A 99 4.53 -2.48 1.83
C ASN A 99 5.04 -2.93 3.20
N ARG A 100 5.41 -1.98 4.08
CA ARG A 100 5.84 -2.27 5.46
C ARG A 100 4.78 -3.04 6.24
N ASN A 101 3.52 -2.62 6.11
CA ASN A 101 2.39 -3.30 6.75
C ASN A 101 2.15 -4.70 6.18
N HIS A 102 2.33 -4.90 4.86
CA HIS A 102 2.22 -6.21 4.22
C HIS A 102 3.33 -7.16 4.69
N THR A 103 4.60 -6.72 4.62
CA THR A 103 5.76 -7.51 5.07
C THR A 103 5.64 -7.92 6.54
N SER A 104 5.18 -7.02 7.42
CA SER A 104 4.98 -7.36 8.84
C SER A 104 3.96 -8.48 9.05
N LYS A 105 2.87 -8.49 8.26
CA LYS A 105 1.86 -9.56 8.31
C LYS A 105 2.40 -10.89 7.78
N GLU A 106 3.20 -10.84 6.72
CA GLU A 106 3.84 -12.05 6.18
C GLU A 106 4.82 -12.66 7.16
N ILE A 107 5.67 -11.86 7.81
CA ILE A 107 6.59 -12.33 8.87
C ILE A 107 5.80 -13.00 10.01
N ARG A 108 4.72 -12.37 10.48
CA ARG A 108 3.89 -12.96 11.54
C ARG A 108 3.23 -14.28 11.11
N ARG A 109 2.81 -14.42 9.85
CA ARG A 109 2.30 -15.69 9.31
C ARG A 109 3.39 -16.75 9.24
N LEU A 110 4.62 -16.38 8.86
CA LEU A 110 5.76 -17.30 8.85
C LEU A 110 6.11 -17.80 10.26
N GLU A 111 6.11 -16.91 11.26
CA GLU A 111 6.34 -17.27 12.66
C GLU A 111 5.30 -18.27 13.18
N LEU A 112 4.03 -18.09 12.82
CA LEU A 112 2.96 -19.03 13.20
C LEU A 112 3.16 -20.40 12.57
N ARG A 113 3.53 -20.47 11.28
CA ARG A 113 3.83 -21.74 10.57
C ARG A 113 5.03 -22.47 11.17
N LEU A 114 6.08 -21.73 11.55
CA LEU A 114 7.25 -22.29 12.23
C LEU A 114 6.88 -22.88 13.59
N ARG A 115 6.00 -22.21 14.35
CA ARG A 115 5.53 -22.71 15.65
C ARG A 115 4.58 -23.91 15.55
N SER A 116 3.79 -24.04 14.48
CA SER A 116 2.90 -25.19 14.28
C SER A 116 3.61 -26.44 13.75
N SER A 117 4.81 -26.29 13.20
CA SER A 117 5.63 -27.38 12.66
C SER A 117 6.58 -28.02 13.68
N ASN A 118 6.64 -27.48 14.90
CA ASN A 118 7.50 -27.93 16.00
C ASN A 118 6.62 -28.43 17.14
#